data_AF-A0A955CC21-F1
#
_entry.id   AF-A0A955CC21-F1
#
_cell.length_a   1.000
_cell.length_b   1.000
_cell.length_c   1.000
_cell.angle_alpha   90.00
_cell.angle_beta   90.00
_cell.angle_gamma   90.00
#
_symmetry.space_group_name_H-M   'P 1'
#
loop_
_entity.id
_entity.type
_entity.pdbx_description
1 polymer ?
#
loop_
_entity_poly.entity_id
_entity_poly.type
_entity_poly.pdbx_seq_one_letter_code
_entity_poly.pdbx_strand_id
1 'polypeptide(L)'
;MRNPLPPAAAVGHDIMDAPAPVPNESNLNAWRDYALAYIRQHFGAATPNELGEHRLFAISPLEGEGSTVIFRFEADRSGRVAAPYYVAVGQTEANYYDGASLDFDEAYSLHLGTRFMLELGVAQTPASQESLGPDDKPYDIERDARLIVNRVAPDAPIEDVSLAALFGVADELHAVIRARVAGEEVYIMGRDAPLGFSRRTDLPAPMAYRLHIGGVLRKEPAPEES
;
A
#
# COMPACT_ATOMS: atom_id res chain seq x y z
N MET A 1 14.92 -15.65 -9.88
CA MET A 1 13.55 -16.17 -10.08
C MET A 1 12.91 -16.35 -8.72
N ARG A 2 11.96 -15.49 -8.35
CA ARG A 2 11.12 -15.72 -7.15
C ARG A 2 9.93 -16.56 -7.61
N ASN A 3 9.61 -17.63 -6.87
CA ASN A 3 8.43 -18.43 -7.14
C ASN A 3 7.19 -17.53 -7.13
N PRO A 4 6.28 -17.64 -8.11
CA PRO A 4 4.97 -17.02 -8.00
C PRO A 4 4.29 -17.55 -6.74
N LEU A 5 3.66 -16.65 -5.98
CA LEU A 5 2.75 -17.04 -4.92
C LEU A 5 1.68 -17.95 -5.54
N PRO A 6 1.39 -19.13 -4.96
CA PRO A 6 0.33 -19.98 -5.47
C PRO A 6 -1.00 -19.21 -5.43
N PRO A 7 -1.90 -19.42 -6.40
CA PRO A 7 -3.26 -18.89 -6.31
C PRO A 7 -3.87 -19.38 -4.99
N ALA A 8 -4.48 -18.47 -4.24
CA ALA A 8 -5.19 -18.80 -3.02
C ALA A 8 -6.23 -19.87 -3.36
N ALA A 9 -5.96 -21.11 -2.94
CA ALA A 9 -6.97 -22.16 -2.99
C ALA A 9 -8.14 -21.68 -2.14
N ALA A 10 -9.36 -21.79 -2.67
CA ALA A 10 -10.60 -21.52 -1.95
C ALA A 10 -10.76 -22.55 -0.84
N VAL A 11 -10.06 -22.35 0.28
CA VAL A 11 -10.36 -22.99 1.55
C VAL A 11 -11.69 -22.39 1.99
N GLY A 12 -12.69 -23.23 2.25
CA GLY A 12 -13.94 -22.80 2.87
C GLY A 12 -13.62 -22.27 4.27
N HIS A 13 -13.29 -20.99 4.35
CA HIS A 13 -13.05 -20.29 5.59
C HIS A 13 -14.41 -20.03 6.21
N ASP A 14 -14.61 -20.56 7.42
CA ASP A 14 -15.70 -20.12 8.30
C ASP A 14 -15.41 -18.64 8.58
N ILE A 15 -16.09 -17.76 7.84
CA ILE A 15 -15.89 -16.31 7.93
C ILE A 15 -16.49 -15.93 9.28
N MET A 16 -15.64 -15.64 10.27
CA MET A 16 -16.16 -14.97 11.45
C MET A 16 -16.73 -13.62 11.02
N ASP A 17 -17.97 -13.36 11.40
CA ASP A 17 -18.58 -12.07 11.15
C ASP A 17 -17.77 -10.98 11.87
N ALA A 18 -17.57 -9.84 11.19
CA ALA A 18 -16.93 -8.68 11.79
C ALA A 18 -17.78 -8.17 12.98
N PRO A 19 -17.15 -7.73 14.08
CA PRO A 19 -17.88 -7.14 15.20
C PRO A 19 -18.73 -5.94 14.76
N ALA A 20 -19.90 -5.77 15.38
CA ALA A 20 -20.71 -4.56 15.28
C ALA A 20 -20.85 -3.91 16.66
N PRO A 21 -20.78 -2.57 16.79
CA PRO A 21 -20.61 -1.55 15.72
C PRO A 21 -19.16 -1.41 15.23
N VAL A 22 -18.92 -0.49 14.29
CA VAL A 22 -17.59 -0.11 13.79
C VAL A 22 -16.60 0.15 14.94
N PRO A 23 -15.28 0.00 14.70
CA PRO A 23 -14.31 0.13 15.76
C PRO A 23 -14.34 1.49 16.45
N ASN A 24 -14.26 1.45 17.77
CA ASN A 24 -14.12 2.60 18.65
C ASN A 24 -13.48 2.14 19.97
N GLU A 25 -13.09 3.08 20.83
CA GLU A 25 -12.40 2.78 22.09
C GLU A 25 -13.15 1.78 22.99
N SER A 26 -14.49 1.78 22.98
CA SER A 26 -15.29 0.91 23.85
C SER A 26 -15.37 -0.55 23.39
N ASN A 27 -15.07 -0.84 22.11
CA ASN A 27 -15.19 -2.18 21.54
C ASN A 27 -13.88 -2.75 20.96
N LEU A 28 -12.73 -2.13 21.24
CA LEU A 28 -11.42 -2.54 20.72
C LEU A 28 -11.06 -4.01 20.99
N ASN A 29 -11.48 -4.57 22.12
CA ASN A 29 -11.18 -5.97 22.45
C ASN A 29 -11.86 -6.94 21.47
N ALA A 30 -13.12 -6.69 21.09
CA ALA A 30 -13.83 -7.51 20.11
C ALA A 30 -13.13 -7.45 18.73
N TRP A 31 -12.65 -6.27 18.34
CA TRP A 31 -11.89 -6.09 17.11
C TRP A 31 -10.50 -6.71 17.16
N ARG A 32 -9.85 -6.73 18.32
CA ARG A 32 -8.58 -7.43 18.54
C ARG A 32 -8.75 -8.94 18.40
N ASP A 33 -9.80 -9.51 18.98
CA ASP A 33 -10.11 -10.94 18.87
C ASP A 33 -10.43 -11.34 17.42
N TYR A 34 -11.20 -10.50 16.73
CA TYR A 34 -11.48 -10.66 15.29
C TYR A 34 -10.20 -10.63 14.45
N ALA A 35 -9.35 -9.63 14.66
CA ALA A 35 -8.05 -9.51 13.98
C ALA A 35 -7.15 -10.73 14.26
N LEU A 36 -7.09 -11.19 15.51
CA LEU A 36 -6.28 -12.35 15.89
C LEU A 36 -6.77 -13.63 15.23
N ALA A 37 -8.10 -13.83 15.15
CA ALA A 37 -8.68 -14.97 14.47
C ALA A 37 -8.40 -14.94 12.95
N TYR A 38 -8.52 -13.77 12.32
CA TYR A 38 -8.13 -13.57 10.93
C TYR A 38 -6.64 -13.93 10.72
N ILE A 39 -5.72 -13.38 11.53
CA ILE A 39 -4.30 -13.73 11.45
C ILE A 39 -4.08 -15.23 11.67
N ARG A 40 -4.84 -15.88 12.56
CA ARG A 40 -4.75 -17.33 12.80
C ARG A 40 -5.06 -18.14 11.56
N GLN A 41 -5.99 -17.70 10.72
CA GLN A 41 -6.31 -18.37 9.46
C GLN A 41 -5.15 -18.26 8.45
N HIS A 42 -4.42 -17.13 8.45
CA HIS A 42 -3.34 -16.87 7.49
C HIS A 42 -1.95 -17.37 7.94
N PHE A 43 -1.67 -17.36 9.24
CA PHE A 43 -0.35 -17.72 9.80
C PHE A 43 -0.34 -19.06 10.53
N GLY A 44 -1.50 -19.65 10.84
CA GLY A 44 -1.61 -20.95 11.49
C GLY A 44 -0.83 -20.99 12.81
N ALA A 45 0.10 -21.93 12.94
CA ALA A 45 0.94 -22.08 14.13
C ALA A 45 1.92 -20.91 14.37
N ALA A 46 2.21 -20.09 13.37
CA ALA A 46 3.09 -18.92 13.50
C ALA A 46 2.36 -17.67 14.02
N THR A 47 1.07 -17.80 14.33
CA THR A 47 0.24 -16.70 14.86
C THR A 47 0.65 -16.38 16.29
N PRO A 48 0.80 -15.09 16.66
CA PRO A 48 1.06 -14.72 18.03
C PRO A 48 -0.13 -15.08 18.94
N ASN A 49 0.10 -15.16 20.26
CA ASN A 49 -1.00 -15.36 21.20
C ASN A 49 -1.82 -14.09 21.42
N GLU A 50 -1.22 -12.93 21.20
CA GLU A 50 -1.84 -11.62 21.35
C GLU A 50 -1.32 -10.65 20.28
N LEU A 51 -2.14 -9.67 19.93
CA LEU A 51 -1.70 -8.53 19.13
C LEU A 51 -1.10 -7.47 20.06
N GLY A 52 -0.12 -6.71 19.57
CA GLY A 52 0.59 -5.70 20.35
C GLY A 52 -0.10 -4.35 20.38
N GLU A 53 0.70 -3.29 20.20
CA GLU A 53 0.23 -1.91 20.11
C GLU A 53 -0.81 -1.72 18.99
N HIS A 54 -1.65 -0.71 19.15
CA HIS A 54 -2.70 -0.41 18.18
C HIS A 54 -2.91 1.09 18.02
N ARG A 55 -3.51 1.47 16.91
CA ARG A 55 -3.99 2.83 16.67
C ARG A 55 -5.35 2.81 15.98
N LEU A 56 -6.27 3.60 16.52
CA LEU A 56 -7.60 3.83 15.97
C LEU A 56 -7.57 5.03 15.01
N PHE A 57 -8.14 4.85 13.83
CA PHE A 57 -8.39 5.88 12.83
C PHE A 57 -9.91 6.02 12.67
N ALA A 58 -10.48 7.00 13.37
CA ALA A 58 -11.94 7.13 13.51
C ALA A 58 -12.66 7.51 12.20
N ILE A 59 -11.94 8.05 11.23
CA ILE A 59 -12.47 8.52 9.95
C ILE A 59 -11.56 7.97 8.84
N SER A 60 -12.17 7.45 7.78
CA SER A 60 -11.47 7.08 6.55
C SER A 60 -11.87 8.02 5.41
N PRO A 61 -10.91 8.42 4.56
CA PRO A 61 -11.21 9.18 3.34
C PRO A 61 -11.91 8.32 2.27
N LEU A 62 -11.90 6.99 2.40
CA LEU A 62 -12.55 6.10 1.45
C LEU A 62 -13.99 5.80 1.90
N GLU A 63 -14.94 5.98 0.97
CA GLU A 63 -16.33 5.62 1.18
C GLU A 63 -16.45 4.12 1.54
N GLY A 64 -17.27 3.83 2.56
CA GLY A 64 -17.51 2.46 3.02
C GLY A 64 -16.41 1.85 3.92
N GLU A 65 -15.29 2.53 4.14
CA GLU A 65 -14.22 2.05 5.03
C GLU A 65 -14.46 2.41 6.50
N GLY A 66 -14.96 3.63 6.75
CA GLY A 66 -15.31 4.14 8.08
C GLY A 66 -14.15 4.10 9.06
N SER A 67 -14.43 3.68 10.30
CA SER A 67 -13.42 3.59 11.35
C SER A 67 -12.57 2.33 11.18
N THR A 68 -11.25 2.48 11.29
CA THR A 68 -10.26 1.40 11.13
C THR A 68 -9.36 1.33 12.35
N VAL A 69 -9.02 0.13 12.81
CA VAL A 69 -7.95 -0.09 13.79
C VAL A 69 -6.81 -0.82 13.11
N ILE A 70 -5.60 -0.37 13.40
CA ILE A 70 -4.38 -1.09 13.04
C ILE A 70 -3.78 -1.67 14.30
N PHE A 71 -3.53 -2.97 14.29
CA PHE A 71 -2.77 -3.66 15.34
C PHE A 71 -1.41 -4.08 14.79
N ARG A 72 -0.35 -3.85 15.56
CA ARG A 72 0.98 -4.40 15.29
C ARG A 72 1.09 -5.80 15.86
N PHE A 73 1.80 -6.69 15.17
CA PHE A 73 2.16 -7.99 15.70
C PHE A 73 3.49 -8.47 15.14
N GLU A 74 4.05 -9.53 15.73
CA GLU A 74 5.25 -10.19 15.22
C GLU A 74 4.91 -11.64 14.90
N ALA A 75 5.42 -12.15 13.77
CA ALA A 75 5.20 -13.53 13.36
C ALA A 75 6.41 -14.08 12.59
N ASP A 76 6.71 -15.36 12.76
CA ASP A 76 7.74 -16.06 11.98
C ASP A 76 7.11 -16.94 10.90
N ARG A 77 6.72 -16.32 9.79
CA ARG A 77 6.13 -17.03 8.66
C ARG A 77 7.13 -17.91 7.90
N SER A 78 8.42 -17.60 8.00
CA SER A 78 9.47 -18.24 7.19
C SER A 78 10.25 -19.33 7.93
N GLY A 79 9.99 -19.51 9.23
CA GLY A 79 10.75 -20.40 10.11
C GLY A 79 12.17 -19.91 10.36
N ARG A 80 12.40 -18.59 10.32
CA ARG A 80 13.72 -17.98 10.51
C ARG A 80 13.71 -17.03 11.69
N VAL A 81 13.10 -15.86 11.50
CA VAL A 81 13.11 -14.75 12.47
C VAL A 81 11.74 -14.11 12.42
N ALA A 82 11.17 -13.85 13.60
CA ALA A 82 9.94 -13.10 13.70
C ALA A 82 10.12 -11.71 13.08
N ALA A 83 9.21 -11.33 12.20
CA ALA A 83 9.19 -10.03 11.56
C ALA A 83 7.98 -9.23 12.04
N PRO A 84 8.05 -7.89 12.06
CA PRO A 84 6.90 -7.06 12.36
C PRO A 84 5.89 -7.11 11.22
N TYR A 85 4.62 -7.09 11.58
CA TYR A 85 3.47 -6.98 10.68
C TYR A 85 2.44 -6.04 11.29
N TYR A 86 1.55 -5.55 10.44
CA TYR A 86 0.35 -4.83 10.83
C TYR A 86 -0.88 -5.56 10.31
N VAL A 87 -1.96 -5.54 11.07
CA VAL A 87 -3.28 -5.97 10.61
C VAL A 87 -4.26 -4.82 10.76
N ALA A 88 -4.95 -4.48 9.67
CA ALA A 88 -6.00 -3.50 9.63
C ALA A 88 -7.36 -4.21 9.68
N VAL A 89 -8.25 -3.72 10.56
CA VAL A 89 -9.62 -4.21 10.69
C VAL A 89 -10.58 -3.03 10.82
N GLY A 90 -11.79 -3.17 10.27
CA GLY A 90 -12.79 -2.10 10.23
C GLY A 90 -14.05 -2.56 9.52
N GLN A 91 -14.70 -1.67 8.77
CA GLN A 91 -15.88 -2.03 7.98
C GLN A 91 -15.55 -2.94 6.80
N THR A 92 -14.34 -2.84 6.26
CA THR A 92 -13.89 -3.70 5.16
C THR A 92 -13.26 -4.99 5.66
N GLU A 93 -13.03 -5.91 4.72
CA GLU A 93 -12.32 -7.16 4.98
C GLU A 93 -10.94 -6.89 5.59
N ALA A 94 -10.64 -7.61 6.67
CA ALA A 94 -9.36 -7.54 7.34
C ALA A 94 -8.20 -7.80 6.36
N ASN A 95 -7.08 -7.13 6.59
CA ASN A 95 -5.89 -7.30 5.76
C ASN A 95 -4.62 -7.10 6.58
N TYR A 96 -3.54 -7.79 6.22
CA TYR A 96 -2.26 -7.66 6.90
C TYR A 96 -1.13 -7.26 5.97
N TYR A 97 -0.18 -6.53 6.53
CA TYR A 97 0.92 -5.91 5.81
C TYR A 97 2.24 -6.22 6.49
N ASP A 98 3.31 -6.35 5.70
CA ASP A 98 4.68 -6.38 6.23
C ASP A 98 4.97 -5.04 6.93
N GLY A 99 5.46 -5.12 8.16
CA GLY A 99 5.75 -3.97 9.01
C GLY A 99 7.13 -3.37 8.81
N ALA A 100 7.89 -3.77 7.78
CA ALA A 100 9.22 -3.26 7.42
C ALA A 100 9.35 -1.73 7.64
N SER A 101 9.88 -1.37 8.82
CA SER A 101 10.09 0.00 9.32
C SER A 101 8.89 0.96 9.21
N LEU A 102 7.66 0.46 9.11
CA LEU A 102 6.48 1.33 9.05
C LEU A 102 6.06 1.79 10.44
N ASP A 103 5.66 3.06 10.56
CA ASP A 103 4.84 3.50 11.68
C ASP A 103 3.33 3.26 11.42
N PHE A 104 2.46 3.57 12.39
CA PHE A 104 1.03 3.38 12.24
C PHE A 104 0.38 4.27 11.17
N ASP A 105 0.88 5.49 10.97
CA ASP A 105 0.36 6.40 9.95
C ASP A 105 0.72 5.89 8.54
N GLU A 106 1.93 5.37 8.37
CA GLU A 106 2.35 4.71 7.14
C GLU A 106 1.60 3.40 6.92
N ALA A 107 1.41 2.57 7.94
CA ALA A 107 0.62 1.35 7.84
C ALA A 107 -0.84 1.66 7.41
N TYR A 108 -1.42 2.74 7.93
CA TYR A 108 -2.75 3.19 7.52
C TYR A 108 -2.79 3.71 6.09
N SER A 109 -1.77 4.47 5.69
CA SER A 109 -1.65 4.91 4.29
C SER A 109 -1.47 3.71 3.34
N LEU A 110 -0.68 2.71 3.74
CA LEU A 110 -0.52 1.47 2.97
C LEU A 110 -1.85 0.72 2.85
N HIS A 111 -2.63 0.67 3.92
CA HIS A 111 -3.95 0.06 3.92
C HIS A 111 -4.90 0.77 2.94
N LEU A 112 -5.04 2.09 3.06
CA LEU A 112 -5.89 2.88 2.15
C LEU A 112 -5.46 2.73 0.69
N GLY A 113 -4.16 2.85 0.40
CA GLY A 113 -3.65 2.66 -0.95
C GLY A 113 -3.89 1.24 -1.49
N THR A 114 -3.86 0.23 -0.63
CA THR A 114 -4.20 -1.15 -1.01
C THR A 114 -5.68 -1.30 -1.33
N ARG A 115 -6.57 -0.73 -0.50
CA ARG A 115 -8.02 -0.76 -0.72
C ARG A 115 -8.40 -0.06 -2.02
N PHE A 116 -7.85 1.12 -2.26
CA PHE A 116 -8.01 1.84 -3.53
C PHE A 116 -7.57 1.00 -4.73
N MET A 117 -6.39 0.38 -4.64
CA MET A 117 -5.90 -0.47 -5.72
C MET A 117 -6.81 -1.69 -5.98
N LEU A 118 -7.37 -2.29 -4.94
CA LEU A 118 -8.30 -3.42 -5.08
C LEU A 118 -9.61 -2.97 -5.74
N GLU A 119 -10.16 -1.85 -5.30
CA GLU A 119 -11.43 -1.30 -5.82
C GLU A 119 -11.32 -0.92 -7.29
N LEU A 120 -10.21 -0.28 -7.70
CA LEU A 120 -9.98 0.10 -9.10
C LEU A 120 -9.37 -1.01 -9.96
N GLY A 121 -9.18 -2.22 -9.41
CA GLY A 121 -8.59 -3.35 -10.15
C GLY A 121 -7.16 -3.09 -10.62
N VAL A 122 -6.39 -2.30 -9.86
CA VAL A 122 -5.02 -1.93 -10.22
C VAL A 122 -4.10 -3.15 -10.16
N ALA A 123 -3.52 -3.49 -11.31
CA ALA A 123 -2.61 -4.62 -11.44
C ALA A 123 -1.24 -4.17 -11.94
N GLN A 124 -0.20 -4.86 -11.47
CA GLN A 124 1.14 -4.64 -12.01
C GLN A 124 1.19 -5.15 -13.45
N THR A 125 1.58 -4.27 -14.37
CA THR A 125 1.75 -4.61 -15.78
C THR A 125 3.20 -5.04 -16.01
N PRO A 126 3.46 -6.06 -16.86
CA PRO A 126 4.81 -6.39 -17.25
C PRO A 126 5.49 -5.15 -17.83
N ALA A 127 6.65 -4.79 -17.28
CA ALA A 127 7.49 -3.76 -17.87
C ALA A 127 8.15 -4.34 -19.14
N SER A 128 7.47 -4.29 -20.27
CA SER A 128 8.15 -4.45 -21.56
C SER A 128 8.67 -3.09 -22.02
N GLN A 129 9.79 -3.07 -22.76
CA GLN A 129 10.27 -1.84 -23.44
C GLN A 129 9.22 -1.25 -24.41
N GLU A 130 8.21 -2.04 -24.76
CA GLU A 130 7.05 -1.68 -25.58
C GLU A 130 5.82 -1.34 -24.74
N SER A 131 5.98 -0.92 -23.48
CA SER A 131 4.83 -0.41 -22.71
C SER A 131 4.38 0.91 -23.33
N LEU A 132 3.50 0.80 -24.32
CA LEU A 132 3.05 1.89 -25.18
C LEU A 132 2.40 2.98 -24.31
N GLY A 133 2.85 4.21 -24.52
CA GLY A 133 2.11 5.41 -24.18
C GLY A 133 0.78 5.46 -24.96
N PRO A 134 -0.09 6.44 -24.68
CA PRO A 134 -1.09 6.82 -25.66
C PRO A 134 -0.39 7.07 -27.01
N ASP A 135 -0.95 6.55 -28.10
CA ASP A 135 -0.43 6.62 -29.48
C ASP A 135 0.70 5.65 -29.88
N ASP A 136 0.82 4.47 -29.25
CA ASP A 136 1.81 3.45 -29.63
C ASP A 136 3.29 3.92 -29.56
N LYS A 137 3.57 4.97 -28.77
CA LYS A 137 4.92 5.48 -28.56
C LYS A 137 5.55 4.87 -27.30
N PRO A 138 6.84 4.53 -27.30
CA PRO A 138 7.52 4.09 -26.08
C PRO A 138 7.40 5.16 -24.98
N TYR A 139 7.10 4.72 -23.76
CA TYR A 139 7.05 5.61 -22.61
C TYR A 139 8.45 6.18 -22.27
N ASP A 140 8.60 7.50 -22.36
CA ASP A 140 9.86 8.21 -22.11
C ASP A 140 10.01 8.56 -20.62
N ILE A 141 10.58 7.62 -19.87
CA ILE A 141 10.78 7.75 -18.42
C ILE A 141 11.70 8.91 -18.03
N GLU A 142 12.69 9.24 -18.86
CA GLU A 142 13.63 10.32 -18.56
C GLU A 142 12.96 11.67 -18.71
N ARG A 143 12.18 11.84 -19.78
CA ARG A 143 11.39 13.05 -19.98
C ARG A 143 10.38 13.24 -18.85
N ASP A 144 9.68 12.19 -18.45
CA ASP A 144 8.66 12.30 -17.40
C ASP A 144 9.28 12.65 -16.04
N ALA A 145 10.36 11.96 -15.66
CA ALA A 145 11.13 12.28 -14.44
C ALA A 145 11.59 13.75 -14.43
N ARG A 146 12.14 14.24 -15.56
CA ARG A 146 12.55 15.65 -15.71
C ARG A 146 11.38 16.61 -15.57
N LEU A 147 10.25 16.34 -16.23
CA LEU A 147 9.07 17.20 -16.16
C LEU A 147 8.54 17.33 -14.74
N ILE A 148 8.52 16.24 -13.98
CA ILE A 148 8.02 16.22 -12.60
C ILE A 148 9.00 16.91 -11.65
N VAL A 149 10.29 16.56 -11.71
CA VAL A 149 11.32 17.19 -10.87
C VAL A 149 11.42 18.69 -11.15
N ASN A 150 11.39 19.12 -12.41
CA ASN A 150 11.54 20.53 -12.76
C ASN A 150 10.42 21.43 -12.23
N ARG A 151 9.25 20.87 -11.88
CA ARG A 151 8.15 21.62 -11.25
C ARG A 151 8.46 22.03 -9.81
N VAL A 152 9.31 21.27 -9.12
CA VAL A 152 9.60 21.47 -7.69
C VAL A 152 11.05 21.88 -7.43
N ALA A 153 11.99 21.42 -8.27
CA ALA A 153 13.42 21.64 -8.14
C ALA A 153 14.08 21.73 -9.53
N PRO A 154 13.89 22.85 -10.27
CA PRO A 154 14.31 22.99 -11.67
C PRO A 154 15.82 22.82 -11.93
N ASP A 155 16.65 23.12 -10.94
CA ASP A 155 18.10 23.04 -11.05
C ASP A 155 18.70 21.76 -10.44
N ALA A 156 17.86 20.86 -9.90
CA ALA A 156 18.34 19.63 -9.29
C ALA A 156 18.88 18.65 -10.35
N PRO A 157 20.10 18.12 -10.20
CA PRO A 157 20.59 17.09 -11.10
C PRO A 157 19.77 15.81 -10.93
N ILE A 158 19.48 15.15 -12.06
CA ILE A 158 18.70 13.90 -12.13
C ILE A 158 19.58 12.84 -12.80
N GLU A 159 19.80 11.74 -12.09
CA GLU A 159 20.71 10.66 -12.48
C GLU A 159 20.04 9.29 -12.26
N ASP A 160 20.62 8.22 -12.81
CA ASP A 160 20.21 6.82 -12.59
C ASP A 160 18.71 6.54 -12.80
N VAL A 161 18.09 7.22 -13.78
CA VAL A 161 16.65 7.10 -14.06
C VAL A 161 16.33 5.71 -14.62
N SER A 162 15.40 5.01 -13.97
CA SER A 162 14.94 3.69 -14.38
C SER A 162 13.49 3.44 -13.98
N LEU A 163 12.79 2.59 -14.74
CA LEU A 163 11.44 2.17 -14.39
C LEU A 163 11.51 1.09 -13.28
N ALA A 164 10.91 1.38 -12.12
CA ALA A 164 10.88 0.45 -10.99
C ALA A 164 9.63 -0.43 -10.99
N ALA A 165 8.47 0.15 -11.34
CA ALA A 165 7.21 -0.58 -11.48
C ALA A 165 6.25 0.17 -12.41
N LEU A 166 5.29 -0.58 -12.96
CA LEU A 166 4.25 -0.07 -13.85
C LEU A 166 2.92 -0.75 -13.49
N PHE A 167 1.85 0.03 -13.43
CA PHE A 167 0.54 -0.44 -13.02
C PHE A 167 -0.53 0.03 -14.01
N GLY A 168 -1.38 -0.90 -14.47
CA GLY A 168 -2.60 -0.57 -15.21
C GLY A 168 -3.70 -0.16 -14.24
N VAL A 169 -4.38 0.94 -14.54
CA VAL A 169 -5.51 1.49 -13.77
C VAL A 169 -6.61 1.87 -14.76
N ALA A 170 -7.59 0.98 -14.99
CA ALA A 170 -8.56 1.15 -16.07
C ALA A 170 -7.86 1.47 -17.42
N ASP A 171 -8.11 2.65 -18.00
CA ASP A 171 -7.50 3.13 -19.26
C ASP A 171 -6.20 3.93 -19.05
N GLU A 172 -5.76 4.07 -17.80
CA GLU A 172 -4.57 4.82 -17.39
C GLU A 172 -3.40 3.88 -17.05
N LEU A 173 -2.19 4.45 -17.00
CA LEU A 173 -1.01 3.71 -16.60
C LEU A 173 -0.15 4.52 -15.63
N HIS A 174 0.07 3.94 -14.47
CA HIS A 174 0.80 4.58 -13.37
C HIS A 174 2.23 4.04 -13.35
N ALA A 175 3.21 4.94 -13.38
CA ALA A 175 4.62 4.57 -13.35
C ALA A 175 5.25 4.91 -12.01
N VAL A 176 6.10 4.01 -11.52
CA VAL A 176 7.03 4.31 -10.42
C VAL A 176 8.42 4.31 -11.00
N ILE A 177 9.03 5.49 -11.06
CA ILE A 177 10.37 5.71 -11.60
C ILE A 177 11.34 5.79 -10.44
N ARG A 178 12.43 5.02 -10.46
CA ARG A 178 13.55 5.19 -9.53
C ARG A 178 14.57 6.14 -10.15
N ALA A 179 15.03 7.11 -9.39
CA ALA A 179 16.05 8.06 -9.82
C ALA A 179 16.88 8.53 -8.63
N ARG A 180 18.02 9.17 -8.91
CA ARG A 180 18.75 9.99 -7.94
C ARG A 180 18.55 11.46 -8.27
N VAL A 181 17.99 12.23 -7.33
CA VAL A 181 17.73 13.66 -7.47
C VAL A 181 18.58 14.40 -6.44
N ALA A 182 19.48 15.27 -6.88
CA ALA A 182 20.41 16.00 -6.01
C ALA A 182 21.18 15.09 -5.02
N GLY A 183 21.56 13.90 -5.46
CA GLY A 183 22.29 12.92 -4.64
C GLY A 183 21.42 11.96 -3.82
N GLU A 184 20.12 12.24 -3.68
CA GLU A 184 19.18 11.40 -2.93
C GLU A 184 18.45 10.42 -3.84
N GLU A 185 18.37 9.15 -3.44
CA GLU A 185 17.55 8.17 -4.15
C GLU A 185 16.07 8.37 -3.83
N VAL A 186 15.22 8.39 -4.86
CA VAL A 186 13.79 8.59 -4.73
C VAL A 186 13.01 7.68 -5.69
N TYR A 187 11.77 7.39 -5.32
CA TYR A 187 10.73 7.01 -6.27
C TYR A 187 9.93 8.24 -6.70
N ILE A 188 9.69 8.38 -8.00
CA ILE A 188 8.86 9.42 -8.61
C ILE A 188 7.61 8.75 -9.16
N MET A 189 6.45 9.29 -8.81
CA MET A 189 5.16 8.83 -9.32
C MET A 189 4.86 9.57 -10.62
N GLY A 190 4.93 8.86 -11.72
CA GLY A 190 4.90 9.41 -13.07
C GLY A 190 3.75 8.88 -13.94
N ARG A 191 3.74 9.37 -15.18
CA ARG A 191 2.69 9.16 -16.17
C ARG A 191 1.33 9.66 -15.64
N ASP A 192 0.37 8.76 -15.48
CA ASP A 192 -1.00 9.12 -15.06
C ASP A 192 -1.17 9.03 -13.54
N ALA A 193 -0.14 8.57 -12.81
CA ALA A 193 -0.20 8.49 -11.35
C ALA A 193 -0.36 9.88 -10.69
N PRO A 194 -1.08 9.97 -9.55
CA PRO A 194 -1.07 11.17 -8.73
C PRO A 194 0.36 11.61 -8.46
N LEU A 195 0.68 12.87 -8.78
CA LEU A 195 2.06 13.36 -8.74
C LEU A 195 2.64 13.28 -7.32
N GLY A 196 3.90 12.86 -7.23
CA GLY A 196 4.65 12.96 -5.99
C GLY A 196 5.94 12.18 -5.98
N PHE A 197 6.59 12.25 -4.82
CA PHE A 197 7.87 11.60 -4.54
C PHE A 197 7.73 10.74 -3.31
N SER A 198 8.39 9.59 -3.31
CA SER A 198 8.61 8.79 -2.12
C SER A 198 10.10 8.61 -1.88
N ARG A 199 10.53 9.00 -0.67
CA ARG A 199 11.90 8.75 -0.17
C ARG A 199 12.07 7.36 0.43
N ARG A 200 10.99 6.56 0.52
CA ARG A 200 11.01 5.19 1.05
C ARG A 200 11.55 4.21 0.01
N THR A 201 12.78 4.43 -0.45
CA THR A 201 13.44 3.54 -1.42
C THR A 201 14.01 2.27 -0.78
N ASP A 202 13.96 2.21 0.55
CA ASP A 202 14.10 0.98 1.34
C ASP A 202 12.97 -0.03 1.08
N LEU A 203 11.82 0.44 0.58
CA LEU A 203 10.67 -0.39 0.27
C LEU A 203 10.61 -0.83 -1.20
N PRO A 204 9.98 -1.97 -1.50
CA PRO A 204 9.65 -2.34 -2.87
C PRO A 204 8.74 -1.28 -3.53
N ALA A 205 8.98 -0.99 -4.82
CA ALA A 205 8.21 0.00 -5.57
C ALA A 205 6.67 -0.13 -5.47
N PRO A 206 6.05 -1.35 -5.51
CA PRO A 206 4.61 -1.48 -5.30
C PRO A 206 4.13 -1.03 -3.92
N MET A 207 4.94 -1.19 -2.88
CA MET A 207 4.61 -0.78 -1.53
C MET A 207 4.76 0.74 -1.38
N ALA A 208 5.84 1.32 -1.92
CA ALA A 208 6.02 2.76 -1.97
C ALA A 208 4.89 3.47 -2.75
N TYR A 209 4.42 2.86 -3.83
CA TYR A 209 3.28 3.36 -4.61
C TYR A 209 1.98 3.35 -3.79
N ARG A 210 1.65 2.25 -3.12
CA ARG A 210 0.48 2.18 -2.22
C ARG A 210 0.54 3.21 -1.09
N LEU A 211 1.71 3.35 -0.46
CA LEU A 211 1.93 4.37 0.57
C LEU A 211 1.67 5.77 0.02
N HIS A 212 2.14 6.07 -1.19
CA HIS A 212 1.89 7.35 -1.84
C HIS A 212 0.41 7.58 -2.11
N ILE A 213 -0.29 6.62 -2.72
CA ILE A 213 -1.74 6.73 -2.98
C ILE A 213 -2.52 6.95 -1.69
N GLY A 214 -2.26 6.15 -0.64
CA GLY A 214 -2.91 6.38 0.65
C GLY A 214 -2.58 7.73 1.28
N GLY A 215 -1.34 8.20 1.11
CA GLY A 215 -0.94 9.54 1.55
C GLY A 215 -1.63 10.68 0.79
N VAL A 216 -1.96 10.46 -0.50
CA VAL A 216 -2.75 11.40 -1.31
C VAL A 216 -4.21 11.40 -0.84
N LEU A 217 -4.83 10.22 -0.72
CA LEU A 217 -6.22 10.07 -0.26
C LEU A 217 -6.45 10.73 1.10
N ARG A 218 -5.49 10.62 2.03
CA ARG A 218 -5.57 11.26 3.36
C ARG A 218 -5.53 12.79 3.33
N LYS A 219 -5.10 13.39 2.23
CA LYS A 219 -5.01 14.85 2.06
C LYS A 219 -6.17 15.41 1.25
N GLU A 220 -6.98 14.55 0.63
CA GLU A 220 -8.19 14.99 -0.04
C GLU A 220 -9.17 15.53 1.00
N PRO A 221 -9.83 16.67 0.74
CA PRO A 221 -10.85 17.19 1.63
C PRO A 221 -11.99 16.17 1.76
N ALA A 222 -12.60 16.10 2.95
CA ALA A 222 -13.74 15.22 3.14
C ALA A 222 -14.86 15.60 2.16
N PRO A 223 -15.63 14.65 1.60
CA PRO A 223 -16.72 14.95 0.66
C PRO A 223 -17.76 15.94 1.19
N GLU A 224 -17.89 16.06 2.52
CA GLU A 224 -18.79 17.01 3.18
C GLU A 224 -18.25 18.45 3.23
N GLU A 225 -16.97 18.66 2.88
CA GLU A 225 -16.26 19.95 2.90
C GLU A 225 -16.04 20.56 1.50
N SER A 226 -16.56 19.94 0.43
CA SER A 226 -16.42 20.36 -0.98
C SER A 226 -17.68 20.95 -1.60
#